data_AF-A0A913YJY2-F1
#
_entry.id   AF-A0A913YJY2-F1
#
_cell.length_a   1.000
_cell.length_b   1.000
_cell.length_c   1.000
_cell.angle_alpha   90.00
_cell.angle_beta   90.00
_cell.angle_gamma   90.00
#
_symmetry.space_group_name_H-M   'P 1'
#
loop_
_entity.id
_entity.type
_entity.pdbx_description
1 polymer ?
#
loop_
_entity_poly.entity_id
_entity_poly.type
_entity_poly.pdbx_seq_one_letter_code
_entity_poly.pdbx_strand_id
1 'polypeptide(L)'
;MTQDSIMVGLVLFRALTLVVLGCFSSTLGSDDIGRICQDLWNADTNSLIHGIDFDINIQSTASYANKNDVSNGKLFTRVDESRLNTRTWRAFKVMMMIMMLSHLYSFQSSFKFELQKMWLYFYRRKAYRDSSGFEHVFLGELQTKSDGVTQVSGFHNWLQFYLEEKKNNLANYYGYYNAKLYSEPTSIKLQMSWHKKLKPITGFFLGTSPEFELALYTACFKLKPDKRCQCSIGGQTIIIQTYALGNYVGTAYPLV
;
A
#
# COMPACT_ATOMS: atom_id res chain seq x y z
N MET A 1 3.82 27.57 -8.17
CA MET A 1 4.14 26.13 -8.14
C MET A 1 4.93 25.90 -6.86
N THR A 2 4.35 25.30 -5.82
CA THR A 2 4.96 25.28 -4.47
C THR A 2 5.95 24.13 -4.30
N GLN A 3 6.93 24.31 -3.41
CA GLN A 3 8.07 23.43 -3.10
C GLN A 3 7.71 21.94 -2.96
N ASP A 4 6.50 21.63 -2.47
CA ASP A 4 6.07 20.23 -2.26
C ASP A 4 5.67 19.48 -3.54
N SER A 5 5.19 20.19 -4.57
CA SER A 5 4.94 19.59 -5.90
C SER A 5 6.25 19.21 -6.59
N ILE A 6 7.28 19.99 -6.29
CA ILE A 6 8.64 19.75 -6.76
C ILE A 6 9.23 18.55 -6.00
N MET A 7 8.90 18.33 -4.73
CA MET A 7 9.37 17.17 -3.94
C MET A 7 8.75 15.84 -4.36
N VAL A 8 7.42 15.72 -4.54
CA VAL A 8 6.80 14.46 -5.03
C VAL A 8 7.26 14.16 -6.46
N GLY A 9 7.34 15.21 -7.28
CA GLY A 9 7.98 15.17 -8.59
C GLY A 9 9.42 14.69 -8.48
N LEU A 10 10.25 15.25 -7.61
CA LEU A 10 11.67 14.92 -7.41
C LEU A 10 11.90 13.56 -6.76
N VAL A 11 11.01 13.03 -5.92
CA VAL A 11 11.19 11.70 -5.30
C VAL A 11 10.90 10.62 -6.33
N LEU A 12 9.76 10.71 -7.05
CA LEU A 12 9.46 9.82 -8.16
C LEU A 12 10.46 10.04 -9.31
N PHE A 13 10.81 11.28 -9.61
CA PHE A 13 11.79 11.61 -10.64
C PHE A 13 13.20 11.25 -10.20
N ARG A 14 13.65 11.28 -8.94
CA ARG A 14 14.98 10.80 -8.52
C ARG A 14 15.04 9.28 -8.46
N ALA A 15 14.02 8.63 -7.89
CA ALA A 15 13.90 7.18 -7.90
C ALA A 15 13.92 6.64 -9.32
N LEU A 16 13.26 7.32 -10.27
CA LEU A 16 13.30 6.95 -11.67
C LEU A 16 14.42 7.57 -12.50
N THR A 17 15.02 8.69 -12.11
CA THR A 17 16.21 9.24 -12.76
C THR A 17 17.43 8.40 -12.39
N LEU A 18 17.43 7.71 -11.25
CA LEU A 18 18.38 6.62 -11.00
C LEU A 18 18.09 5.41 -11.89
N VAL A 19 16.81 5.09 -12.14
CA VAL A 19 16.41 4.03 -13.10
C VAL A 19 16.70 4.42 -14.56
N VAL A 20 16.67 5.72 -14.91
CA VAL A 20 16.77 6.25 -16.29
C VAL A 20 18.17 6.80 -16.62
N LEU A 21 18.91 7.42 -15.69
CA LEU A 21 20.33 7.78 -15.86
C LEU A 21 21.26 6.57 -15.65
N GLY A 22 20.81 5.55 -14.90
CA GLY A 22 21.44 4.23 -14.90
C GLY A 22 21.36 3.52 -16.26
N CYS A 23 20.55 4.01 -17.22
CA CYS A 23 20.44 3.39 -18.55
C CYS A 23 21.62 3.63 -19.50
N PHE A 24 22.70 4.31 -19.08
CA PHE A 24 23.93 4.39 -19.90
C PHE A 24 25.10 3.54 -19.39
N SER A 25 24.93 2.76 -18.31
CA SER A 25 25.89 1.71 -17.98
C SER A 25 25.21 0.60 -17.19
N SER A 26 25.16 -0.59 -17.81
CA SER A 26 24.88 -1.90 -17.21
C SER A 26 23.54 -2.10 -16.47
N THR A 27 22.73 -3.02 -16.99
CA THR A 27 21.64 -3.77 -16.32
C THR A 27 21.49 -3.54 -14.81
N LEU A 28 20.40 -2.87 -14.40
CA LEU A 28 19.94 -2.81 -12.99
C LEU A 28 19.82 -4.24 -12.44
N GLY A 29 20.66 -4.57 -11.46
CA GLY A 29 20.80 -5.91 -10.90
C GLY A 29 19.85 -6.17 -9.73
N SER A 30 19.87 -7.41 -9.20
CA SER A 30 19.21 -7.73 -7.92
C SER A 30 19.73 -6.90 -6.76
N ASP A 31 20.97 -6.43 -6.84
CA ASP A 31 21.70 -5.84 -5.73
C ASP A 31 21.35 -4.35 -5.54
N ASP A 32 20.75 -3.73 -6.56
CA ASP A 32 20.32 -2.33 -6.53
C ASP A 32 19.00 -2.12 -5.75
N ILE A 33 18.15 -3.16 -5.67
CA ILE A 33 16.83 -3.02 -5.05
C ILE A 33 16.92 -2.63 -3.58
N GLY A 34 17.88 -3.19 -2.84
CA GLY A 34 18.07 -2.88 -1.42
C GLY A 34 18.40 -1.40 -1.20
N ARG A 35 19.29 -0.83 -2.04
CA ARG A 35 19.65 0.60 -2.00
C ARG A 35 18.47 1.49 -2.38
N ILE A 36 17.75 1.13 -3.45
CA ILE A 36 16.56 1.88 -3.90
C ILE A 36 15.52 1.94 -2.79
N CYS A 37 15.21 0.82 -2.12
CA CYS A 37 14.23 0.82 -1.03
C CYS A 37 14.68 1.69 0.15
N GLN A 38 15.98 1.68 0.49
CA GLN A 38 16.53 2.54 1.54
C GLN A 38 16.50 4.02 1.16
N ASP A 39 16.79 4.36 -0.09
CA ASP A 39 16.74 5.74 -0.59
C ASP A 39 15.31 6.28 -0.61
N LEU A 40 14.34 5.46 -1.03
CA LEU A 40 12.92 5.79 -0.95
C LEU A 40 12.48 6.07 0.49
N TRP A 41 12.97 5.27 1.44
CA TRP A 41 12.69 5.46 2.86
C TRP A 41 13.30 6.73 3.43
N ASN A 42 14.58 7.00 3.12
CA ASN A 42 15.24 8.22 3.54
C ASN A 42 14.57 9.48 2.96
N ALA A 43 13.90 9.35 1.80
CA ALA A 43 13.15 10.42 1.16
C ALA A 43 11.71 10.58 1.71
N ASP A 44 11.21 9.64 2.50
CA ASP A 44 9.84 9.68 3.02
C ASP A 44 9.72 10.62 4.24
N THR A 45 9.58 11.90 3.97
CA THR A 45 9.38 12.93 5.01
C THR A 45 7.93 13.06 5.47
N ASN A 46 7.00 12.31 4.88
CA ASN A 46 5.56 12.41 5.15
C ASN A 46 5.01 11.22 5.94
N SER A 47 5.87 10.24 6.25
CA SER A 47 5.56 9.16 7.20
C SER A 47 5.09 9.69 8.55
N LEU A 48 4.14 8.99 9.15
CA LEU A 48 3.69 9.16 10.52
C LEU A 48 4.43 8.14 11.40
N ILE A 49 4.78 8.55 12.62
CA ILE A 49 5.58 7.79 13.58
C ILE A 49 4.67 7.25 14.70
N HIS A 50 4.79 5.96 15.01
CA HIS A 50 4.03 5.32 16.08
C HIS A 50 4.42 5.90 17.45
N GLY A 51 3.45 6.19 18.31
CA GLY A 51 3.66 6.85 19.61
C GLY A 51 3.74 8.38 19.54
N ILE A 52 3.92 8.94 18.34
CA ILE A 52 3.99 10.39 18.11
C ILE A 52 2.74 10.85 17.34
N ASP A 53 2.63 10.43 16.08
CA ASP A 53 1.58 10.83 15.16
C ASP A 53 0.36 9.90 15.21
N PHE A 54 0.54 8.64 15.60
CA PHE A 54 -0.57 7.69 15.75
C PHE A 54 -0.29 6.67 16.86
N ASP A 55 -1.35 6.10 17.42
CA ASP A 55 -1.31 5.02 18.40
C ASP A 55 -2.25 3.89 17.98
N ILE A 56 -1.82 2.65 18.25
CA ILE A 56 -2.62 1.46 18.00
C ILE A 56 -2.90 0.66 19.28
N ASN A 57 -4.00 -0.06 19.29
CA ASN A 57 -4.33 -1.09 20.26
C ASN A 57 -4.22 -2.46 19.59
N ILE A 58 -3.10 -3.16 19.82
CA ILE A 58 -2.76 -4.42 19.16
C ILE A 58 -3.66 -5.60 19.60
N GLN A 59 -4.19 -5.55 20.82
CA GLN A 59 -5.14 -6.54 21.37
C GLN A 59 -4.61 -7.97 21.27
N SER A 60 -5.44 -8.91 20.81
CA SER A 60 -5.20 -10.35 20.86
C SER A 60 -4.59 -10.90 19.58
N THR A 61 -3.87 -12.01 19.70
CA THR A 61 -3.38 -12.77 18.55
C THR A 61 -4.52 -13.51 17.86
N ALA A 62 -4.67 -13.34 16.55
CA ALA A 62 -5.59 -14.12 15.72
C ALA A 62 -5.10 -15.57 15.54
N SER A 63 -6.03 -16.48 15.24
CA SER A 63 -5.72 -17.89 14.98
C SER A 63 -5.87 -18.22 13.49
N TYR A 64 -4.97 -19.06 12.95
CA TYR A 64 -5.10 -19.57 11.58
C TYR A 64 -6.20 -20.63 11.49
N ALA A 65 -6.44 -21.37 12.57
CA ALA A 65 -7.47 -22.40 12.64
C ALA A 65 -8.85 -21.80 12.93
N ASN A 66 -8.90 -20.75 13.76
CA ASN A 66 -10.13 -20.09 14.16
C ASN A 66 -10.15 -18.62 13.71
N LYS A 67 -11.07 -18.30 12.80
CA LYS A 67 -11.23 -16.98 12.19
C LYS A 67 -12.20 -16.06 12.95
N ASN A 68 -12.51 -16.39 14.20
CA ASN A 68 -13.34 -15.55 15.06
C ASN A 68 -12.70 -14.19 15.32
N ASP A 69 -13.54 -13.22 15.63
CA ASP A 69 -13.11 -11.96 16.19
C ASP A 69 -12.65 -12.18 17.64
N VAL A 70 -11.41 -11.83 17.94
CA VAL A 70 -10.80 -11.92 19.27
C VAL A 70 -10.36 -10.55 19.79
N SER A 71 -10.74 -9.46 19.11
CA SER A 71 -10.31 -8.10 19.36
C SER A 71 -11.52 -7.15 19.35
N ASN A 72 -12.08 -6.88 20.53
CA ASN A 72 -13.32 -6.10 20.65
C ASN A 72 -13.16 -4.57 20.47
N GLY A 73 -11.92 -4.09 20.37
CA GLY A 73 -11.59 -2.68 20.21
C GLY A 73 -11.10 -2.33 18.81
N LYS A 74 -11.05 -1.03 18.52
CA LYS A 74 -10.43 -0.52 17.29
C LYS A 74 -8.93 -0.76 17.30
N LEU A 75 -8.35 -1.00 16.13
CA LEU A 75 -6.91 -1.03 15.96
C LEU A 75 -6.31 0.35 16.18
N PHE A 76 -6.86 1.40 15.55
CA PHE A 76 -6.35 2.76 15.74
C PHE A 76 -7.07 3.45 16.90
N THR A 77 -6.31 3.84 17.92
CA THR A 77 -6.85 4.60 19.09
C THR A 77 -6.65 6.09 18.92
N ARG A 78 -5.58 6.51 18.23
CA ARG A 78 -5.31 7.91 17.87
C ARG A 78 -4.61 7.97 16.51
N VAL A 79 -4.99 8.96 15.70
CA VAL A 79 -4.21 9.42 14.54
C VAL A 79 -4.28 10.94 14.55
N ASP A 80 -3.13 11.61 14.40
CA ASP A 80 -3.06 13.06 14.25
C ASP A 80 -3.57 13.45 12.86
N GLU A 81 -4.85 13.78 12.81
CA GLU A 81 -5.56 14.19 11.60
C GLU A 81 -4.98 15.47 10.97
N SER A 82 -4.24 16.30 11.73
CA SER A 82 -3.58 17.47 11.17
C SER A 82 -2.49 17.07 10.16
N ARG A 83 -1.78 15.96 10.42
CA ARG A 83 -0.77 15.39 9.51
C ARG A 83 -1.43 14.87 8.23
N LEU A 84 -2.63 14.30 8.34
CA LEU A 84 -3.45 13.86 7.20
C LEU A 84 -4.05 15.01 6.38
N ASN A 85 -3.93 16.26 6.84
CA ASN A 85 -4.37 17.46 6.13
C ASN A 85 -3.23 18.20 5.42
N THR A 86 -2.02 17.67 5.48
CA THR A 86 -0.91 18.14 4.63
C THR A 86 -1.18 17.80 3.15
N ARG A 87 -0.42 18.42 2.26
CA ARG A 87 -0.71 18.41 0.83
C ARG A 87 -0.74 17.01 0.22
N THR A 88 0.23 16.16 0.54
CA THR A 88 0.34 14.83 -0.09
C THR A 88 -0.76 13.89 0.39
N TRP A 89 -1.00 13.85 1.70
CA TRP A 89 -2.09 13.09 2.28
C TRP A 89 -3.46 13.53 1.76
N ARG A 90 -3.69 14.85 1.57
CA ARG A 90 -4.90 15.37 0.92
C ARG A 90 -5.02 14.92 -0.53
N ALA A 91 -3.94 15.02 -1.31
CA ALA A 91 -3.94 14.60 -2.71
C ALA A 91 -4.26 13.10 -2.84
N PHE A 92 -3.69 12.28 -1.96
CA PHE A 92 -3.98 10.85 -1.92
C PHE A 92 -5.43 10.55 -1.55
N LYS A 93 -5.98 11.17 -0.49
CA LYS A 93 -7.40 11.05 -0.14
C LYS A 93 -8.32 11.44 -1.29
N VAL A 94 -8.01 12.55 -1.98
CA VAL A 94 -8.77 12.98 -3.16
C VAL A 94 -8.66 11.95 -4.29
N MET A 95 -7.47 11.41 -4.55
CA MET A 95 -7.28 10.35 -5.55
C MET A 95 -8.11 9.10 -5.22
N MET A 96 -8.09 8.64 -3.96
CA MET A 96 -8.94 7.55 -3.47
C MET A 96 -10.43 7.85 -3.73
N MET A 97 -10.89 9.07 -3.41
CA MET A 97 -12.27 9.49 -3.65
C MET A 97 -12.63 9.51 -5.14
N ILE A 98 -11.78 10.07 -6.01
CA ILE A 98 -12.04 10.13 -7.45
C ILE A 98 -12.10 8.71 -8.03
N MET A 99 -11.21 7.82 -7.60
CA MET A 99 -11.22 6.42 -8.05
C MET A 99 -12.48 5.68 -7.63
N MET A 100 -13.04 5.99 -6.45
CA MET A 100 -14.35 5.49 -6.05
C MET A 100 -15.51 6.08 -6.88
N LEU A 101 -15.30 7.18 -7.62
CA LEU A 101 -16.38 7.96 -8.25
C LEU A 101 -16.44 7.92 -9.79
N SER A 102 -15.38 7.60 -10.55
CA SER A 102 -15.48 7.26 -12.01
C SER A 102 -14.15 7.08 -12.77
N HIS A 103 -14.26 6.43 -13.94
CA HIS A 103 -13.27 6.03 -14.94
C HIS A 103 -12.79 7.13 -15.92
N LEU A 104 -12.14 8.22 -15.50
CA LEU A 104 -11.59 9.17 -16.49
C LEU A 104 -10.20 9.66 -16.10
N TYR A 105 -9.19 9.09 -16.75
CA TYR A 105 -7.87 9.70 -16.83
C TYR A 105 -7.29 9.57 -18.24
N SER A 106 -6.98 10.71 -18.84
CA SER A 106 -6.03 10.83 -19.94
C SER A 106 -5.13 12.03 -19.63
N PHE A 107 -3.80 11.85 -19.56
CA PHE A 107 -2.78 12.82 -20.03
C PHE A 107 -1.29 12.52 -19.68
N GLN A 108 -0.47 12.61 -20.74
CA GLN A 108 0.89 13.13 -21.00
C GLN A 108 2.03 13.10 -19.95
N SER A 109 2.88 12.06 -20.09
CA SER A 109 4.36 11.99 -20.19
C SER A 109 4.69 10.49 -20.18
N SER A 110 5.76 10.00 -20.82
CA SER A 110 5.99 8.54 -20.92
C SER A 110 6.03 7.85 -19.55
N PHE A 111 6.70 8.46 -18.57
CA PHE A 111 6.75 7.93 -17.21
C PHE A 111 5.38 7.96 -16.51
N LYS A 112 4.69 9.10 -16.50
CA LYS A 112 3.37 9.22 -15.87
C LYS A 112 2.37 8.27 -16.49
N PHE A 113 2.40 8.11 -17.82
CA PHE A 113 1.56 7.18 -18.54
C PHE A 113 1.83 5.75 -18.10
N GLU A 114 3.09 5.32 -18.00
CA GLU A 114 3.42 3.99 -17.51
C GLU A 114 2.97 3.77 -16.07
N LEU A 115 3.15 4.75 -15.17
CA LEU A 115 2.66 4.66 -13.80
C LEU A 115 1.13 4.57 -13.73
N GLN A 116 0.43 5.42 -14.47
CA GLN A 116 -1.03 5.39 -14.58
C GLN A 116 -1.53 4.07 -15.17
N LYS A 117 -0.85 3.56 -16.19
CA LYS A 117 -1.18 2.27 -16.80
C LYS A 117 -1.01 1.16 -15.79
N MET A 118 0.13 1.09 -15.10
CA MET A 118 0.41 0.04 -14.11
C MET A 118 -0.62 0.01 -12.96
N TRP A 119 -1.03 1.18 -12.47
CA TRP A 119 -1.84 1.30 -11.24
C TRP A 119 -3.32 1.60 -11.46
N LEU A 120 -3.66 2.46 -12.43
CA LEU A 120 -4.99 3.05 -12.55
C LEU A 120 -5.79 2.49 -13.73
N TYR A 121 -5.16 1.80 -14.69
CA TYR A 121 -5.90 1.23 -15.80
C TYR A 121 -6.64 -0.02 -15.35
N PHE A 122 -7.90 -0.08 -15.76
CA PHE A 122 -8.74 -1.23 -15.49
C PHE A 122 -8.31 -2.43 -16.34
N TYR A 123 -8.24 -3.57 -15.68
CA TYR A 123 -8.10 -4.88 -16.29
C TYR A 123 -9.20 -5.80 -15.76
N ARG A 124 -9.26 -7.01 -16.31
CA ARG A 124 -10.24 -8.03 -15.92
C ARG A 124 -9.62 -8.97 -14.90
N ARG A 125 -10.23 -9.08 -13.71
CA ARG A 125 -10.03 -10.21 -12.78
C ARG A 125 -11.20 -11.17 -12.78
N LYS A 126 -12.42 -10.66 -12.85
CA LYS A 126 -13.64 -11.47 -12.99
C LYS A 126 -14.47 -10.99 -14.17
N ALA A 127 -14.96 -9.75 -14.07
CA ALA A 127 -15.76 -9.07 -15.07
C ALA A 127 -14.90 -8.14 -15.92
N TYR A 128 -15.46 -7.67 -17.03
CA TYR A 128 -14.73 -6.75 -17.91
C TYR A 128 -14.46 -5.42 -17.19
N ARG A 129 -13.18 -5.02 -17.12
CA ARG A 129 -12.71 -3.76 -16.51
C ARG A 129 -13.20 -3.55 -15.08
N ASP A 130 -13.09 -4.59 -14.27
CA ASP A 130 -13.66 -4.64 -12.92
C ASP A 130 -12.67 -4.35 -11.80
N SER A 131 -11.39 -4.15 -12.13
CA SER A 131 -10.32 -3.98 -11.15
C SER A 131 -9.15 -3.18 -11.71
N SER A 132 -8.44 -2.48 -10.83
CA SER A 132 -7.16 -1.82 -11.08
C SER A 132 -6.15 -2.17 -9.97
N GLY A 133 -4.85 -1.93 -10.22
CA GLY A 133 -3.82 -2.20 -9.21
C GLY A 133 -3.99 -1.33 -7.97
N PHE A 134 -4.42 -0.08 -8.18
CA PHE A 134 -4.67 0.86 -7.11
C PHE A 134 -5.87 0.48 -6.25
N GLU A 135 -7.02 0.17 -6.88
CA GLU A 135 -8.20 -0.30 -6.15
C GLU A 135 -7.86 -1.53 -5.33
N HIS A 136 -7.20 -2.50 -5.93
CA HIS A 136 -6.84 -3.73 -5.24
C HIS A 136 -5.90 -3.49 -4.06
N VAL A 137 -4.81 -2.73 -4.24
CA VAL A 137 -3.81 -2.55 -3.17
C VAL A 137 -4.28 -1.56 -2.11
N PHE A 138 -4.74 -0.37 -2.52
CA PHE A 138 -4.96 0.76 -1.62
C PHE A 138 -6.40 0.90 -1.15
N LEU A 139 -7.42 0.49 -1.93
CA LEU A 139 -8.83 0.65 -1.55
C LEU A 139 -9.46 -0.64 -1.00
N GLY A 140 -9.06 -1.78 -1.55
CA GLY A 140 -9.72 -3.06 -1.34
C GLY A 140 -10.94 -3.27 -2.24
N GLU A 141 -11.25 -4.54 -2.49
CA GLU A 141 -12.34 -4.96 -3.35
C GLU A 141 -13.13 -6.09 -2.66
N LEU A 142 -14.42 -6.21 -2.95
CA LEU A 142 -15.20 -7.39 -2.57
C LEU A 142 -15.21 -8.39 -3.73
N GLN A 143 -14.85 -9.63 -3.44
CA GLN A 143 -14.81 -10.69 -4.43
C GLN A 143 -15.67 -11.88 -3.99
N THR A 144 -16.70 -12.18 -4.77
CA THR A 144 -17.45 -13.44 -4.66
C THR A 144 -16.60 -14.58 -5.22
N LYS A 145 -16.38 -15.67 -4.48
CA LYS A 145 -15.65 -16.85 -4.96
C LYS A 145 -16.59 -17.78 -5.75
N SER A 146 -16.04 -18.87 -6.31
CA SER A 146 -16.81 -19.83 -7.11
C SER A 146 -17.88 -20.57 -6.31
N ASP A 147 -17.68 -20.68 -4.99
CA ASP A 147 -18.61 -21.25 -4.02
C ASP A 147 -19.73 -20.26 -3.59
N GLY A 148 -19.79 -19.07 -4.20
CA GLY A 148 -20.76 -18.02 -3.87
C GLY A 148 -20.39 -17.16 -2.65
N VAL A 149 -19.29 -17.46 -1.95
CA VAL A 149 -18.88 -16.72 -0.75
C VAL A 149 -18.21 -15.40 -1.15
N THR A 150 -18.73 -14.28 -0.65
CA THR A 150 -18.08 -12.97 -0.82
C THR A 150 -17.06 -12.73 0.29
N GLN A 151 -15.83 -12.41 -0.09
CA GLN A 151 -14.74 -12.05 0.83
C GLN A 151 -14.05 -10.77 0.36
N VAL A 152 -13.26 -10.17 1.23
CA VAL A 152 -12.39 -9.05 0.84
C VAL A 152 -11.22 -9.60 0.01
N SER A 153 -10.86 -8.87 -1.03
CA SER A 153 -9.70 -9.10 -1.91
C SER A 153 -8.89 -7.80 -1.99
N GLY A 154 -7.56 -7.89 -2.05
CA GLY A 154 -6.74 -6.69 -1.90
C GLY A 154 -6.94 -6.05 -0.53
N PHE A 155 -6.83 -4.73 -0.37
CA PHE A 155 -6.92 -4.01 0.92
C PHE A 155 -5.66 -4.18 1.79
N HIS A 156 -4.60 -3.47 1.42
CA HIS A 156 -3.26 -3.54 2.00
C HIS A 156 -2.71 -2.16 2.40
N ASN A 157 -3.59 -1.22 2.75
CA ASN A 157 -3.19 0.12 3.14
C ASN A 157 -3.81 0.53 4.48
N TRP A 158 -2.97 1.06 5.37
CA TRP A 158 -3.37 1.42 6.73
C TRP A 158 -4.28 2.64 6.77
N LEU A 159 -4.07 3.63 5.89
CA LEU A 159 -4.92 4.81 5.84
C LEU A 159 -6.34 4.41 5.46
N GLN A 160 -6.49 3.57 4.44
CA GLN A 160 -7.81 3.05 4.07
C GLN A 160 -8.44 2.25 5.22
N PHE A 161 -7.67 1.42 5.92
CA PHE A 161 -8.18 0.72 7.10
C PHE A 161 -8.69 1.68 8.17
N TYR A 162 -7.88 2.68 8.53
CA TYR A 162 -8.23 3.71 9.51
C TYR A 162 -9.50 4.47 9.12
N LEU A 163 -9.61 4.90 7.87
CA LEU A 163 -10.78 5.63 7.35
C LEU A 163 -12.05 4.77 7.41
N GLU A 164 -11.98 3.49 7.03
CA GLU A 164 -13.12 2.57 7.06
C GLU A 164 -13.49 2.13 8.50
N GLU A 165 -12.51 1.99 9.39
CA GLU A 165 -12.75 1.71 10.82
C GLU A 165 -13.42 2.92 11.51
N LYS A 166 -13.09 4.14 11.09
CA LYS A 166 -13.75 5.36 11.57
C LYS A 166 -15.17 5.51 11.03
N LYS A 167 -15.43 5.06 9.81
CA LYS A 167 -16.72 5.18 9.11
C LYS A 167 -17.71 4.12 9.60
N ASN A 168 -18.27 4.30 10.80
CA ASN A 168 -19.24 3.38 11.41
C ASN A 168 -18.74 1.92 11.51
N ASN A 169 -17.43 1.73 11.76
CA ASN A 169 -16.80 0.42 11.86
C ASN A 169 -17.05 -0.48 10.63
N LEU A 170 -16.98 0.11 9.42
CA LEU A 170 -17.10 -0.66 8.19
C LEU A 170 -15.93 -1.64 8.05
N ALA A 171 -14.74 -1.25 8.49
CA ALA A 171 -13.65 -2.17 8.76
C ALA A 171 -13.60 -2.52 10.27
N ASN A 172 -13.34 -3.79 10.57
CA ASN A 172 -13.18 -4.29 11.94
C ASN A 172 -11.93 -5.17 12.05
N TYR A 173 -11.09 -4.88 13.03
CA TYR A 173 -9.84 -5.60 13.32
C TYR A 173 -10.12 -6.79 14.22
N TYR A 174 -9.75 -8.00 13.79
CA TYR A 174 -10.07 -9.23 14.54
C TYR A 174 -8.90 -9.71 15.40
N GLY A 175 -7.67 -9.24 15.13
CA GLY A 175 -6.45 -9.66 15.81
C GLY A 175 -5.25 -9.76 14.87
N TYR A 176 -4.04 -9.82 15.44
CA TYR A 176 -2.78 -9.88 14.68
C TYR A 176 -2.19 -11.29 14.64
N TYR A 177 -1.45 -11.59 13.60
CA TYR A 177 -0.63 -12.80 13.48
C TYR A 177 0.85 -12.51 13.72
N ASN A 178 1.33 -11.36 13.25
CA ASN A 178 2.69 -10.89 13.46
C ASN A 178 2.72 -9.37 13.36
N ALA A 179 3.62 -8.72 14.10
CA ALA A 179 3.77 -7.27 14.05
C ALA A 179 5.20 -6.85 14.38
N LYS A 180 5.72 -5.88 13.63
CA LYS A 180 7.00 -5.21 13.88
C LYS A 180 6.70 -3.79 14.39
N LEU A 181 6.41 -3.67 15.69
CA LEU A 181 5.89 -2.41 16.27
C LEU A 181 6.95 -1.43 16.79
N TYR A 182 8.18 -1.92 16.99
CA TYR A 182 9.28 -1.17 17.60
C TYR A 182 10.41 -0.90 16.59
N SER A 183 10.13 -0.99 15.31
CA SER A 183 11.10 -0.84 14.23
C SER A 183 10.42 -0.19 13.04
N GLU A 184 11.04 0.86 12.48
CA GLU A 184 10.45 1.61 11.37
C GLU A 184 10.95 1.13 9.99
N PRO A 185 10.08 1.02 8.98
CA PRO A 185 8.63 1.22 9.05
C PRO A 185 7.93 0.12 9.86
N THR A 186 6.99 0.55 10.70
CA THR A 186 6.09 -0.32 11.43
C THR A 186 5.24 -1.14 10.45
N SER A 187 5.03 -2.42 10.71
CA SER A 187 4.20 -3.28 9.85
C SER A 187 3.48 -4.37 10.63
N ILE A 188 2.33 -4.79 10.12
CA ILE A 188 1.45 -5.74 10.79
C ILE A 188 0.85 -6.73 9.80
N LYS A 189 0.78 -8.00 10.21
CA LYS A 189 -0.03 -9.05 9.61
C LYS A 189 -1.22 -9.31 10.52
N LEU A 190 -2.43 -9.22 9.99
CA LEU A 190 -3.66 -9.29 10.80
C LEU A 190 -4.82 -9.96 10.06
N GLN A 191 -5.85 -10.28 10.84
CA GLN A 191 -7.17 -10.64 10.35
C GLN A 191 -8.11 -9.44 10.50
N MET A 192 -8.96 -9.21 9.51
CA MET A 192 -9.96 -8.15 9.57
C MET A 192 -11.21 -8.52 8.79
N SER A 193 -12.27 -7.74 8.96
CA SER A 193 -13.40 -7.72 8.06
C SER A 193 -13.62 -6.32 7.49
N TRP A 194 -14.21 -6.26 6.30
CA TRP A 194 -14.67 -5.02 5.69
C TRP A 194 -16.05 -5.25 5.08
N HIS A 195 -17.02 -4.37 5.35
CA HIS A 195 -18.44 -4.56 5.04
C HIS A 195 -18.98 -5.92 5.53
N LYS A 196 -18.56 -6.34 6.73
CA LYS A 196 -18.90 -7.65 7.33
C LYS A 196 -18.44 -8.86 6.50
N LYS A 197 -17.55 -8.67 5.53
CA LYS A 197 -16.90 -9.73 4.77
C LYS A 197 -15.50 -9.96 5.32
N LEU A 198 -15.16 -11.22 5.57
CA LEU A 198 -13.90 -11.58 6.19
C LEU A 198 -12.73 -11.42 5.19
N LYS A 199 -11.61 -10.90 5.69
CA LYS A 199 -10.27 -11.06 5.12
C LYS A 199 -9.44 -11.86 6.13
N PRO A 200 -9.25 -13.19 5.92
CA PRO A 200 -8.58 -14.03 6.91
C PRO A 200 -7.17 -13.55 7.22
N ILE A 201 -6.44 -13.10 6.20
CA ILE A 201 -5.07 -12.61 6.35
C ILE A 201 -4.88 -11.38 5.47
N THR A 202 -4.37 -10.31 6.05
CA THR A 202 -3.81 -9.16 5.35
C THR A 202 -2.52 -8.73 6.02
N GLY A 203 -1.68 -8.02 5.28
CA GLY A 203 -0.51 -7.35 5.83
C GLY A 203 -0.37 -5.98 5.19
N PHE A 204 0.02 -5.00 5.99
CA PHE A 204 0.31 -3.64 5.54
C PHE A 204 1.30 -2.93 6.48
N PHE A 205 1.96 -1.92 5.95
CA PHE A 205 2.73 -0.96 6.76
C PHE A 205 1.79 -0.09 7.59
N LEU A 206 2.29 0.48 8.68
CA LEU A 206 1.59 1.45 9.52
C LEU A 206 2.36 2.78 9.47
N GLY A 207 1.65 3.88 9.25
CA GLY A 207 2.23 5.23 9.26
C GLY A 207 2.95 5.65 7.98
N THR A 208 3.40 4.71 7.14
CA THR A 208 4.10 5.02 5.87
C THR A 208 3.28 5.90 4.94
N SER A 209 3.95 6.82 4.22
CA SER A 209 3.24 7.69 3.28
C SER A 209 2.76 6.94 2.03
N PRO A 210 1.70 7.42 1.36
CA PRO A 210 1.18 6.75 0.18
C PRO A 210 2.14 6.82 -1.01
N GLU A 211 2.93 7.88 -1.12
CA GLU A 211 3.97 8.02 -2.14
C GLU A 211 5.12 7.05 -1.91
N PHE A 212 5.50 6.78 -0.65
CA PHE A 212 6.49 5.77 -0.32
C PHE A 212 6.01 4.38 -0.74
N GLU A 213 4.80 3.99 -0.32
CA GLU A 213 4.23 2.69 -0.69
C GLU A 213 4.08 2.54 -2.22
N LEU A 214 3.55 3.56 -2.90
CA LEU A 214 3.40 3.54 -4.35
C LEU A 214 4.75 3.40 -5.07
N ALA A 215 5.77 4.15 -4.65
CA ALA A 215 7.11 4.09 -5.24
C ALA A 215 7.79 2.74 -4.98
N LEU A 216 7.74 2.27 -3.73
CA LEU A 216 8.31 0.99 -3.30
C LEU A 216 7.69 -0.18 -4.06
N TYR A 217 6.36 -0.25 -4.10
CA TYR A 217 5.65 -1.31 -4.82
C TYR A 217 5.89 -1.24 -6.32
N THR A 218 6.01 -0.03 -6.90
CA THR A 218 6.36 0.14 -8.32
C THR A 218 7.77 -0.38 -8.62
N ALA A 219 8.75 -0.03 -7.77
CA ALA A 219 10.13 -0.49 -7.93
C ALA A 219 10.21 -2.02 -7.84
N CYS A 220 9.58 -2.63 -6.83
CA CYS A 220 9.52 -4.08 -6.70
C CYS A 220 8.77 -4.76 -7.85
N PHE A 221 7.66 -4.19 -8.34
CA PHE A 221 6.93 -4.70 -9.50
C PHE A 221 7.78 -4.67 -10.77
N LYS A 222 8.54 -3.58 -11.00
CA LYS A 222 9.38 -3.44 -12.18
C LYS A 222 10.65 -4.30 -12.14
N LEU A 223 11.28 -4.40 -10.97
CA LEU A 223 12.59 -5.06 -10.83
C LEU A 223 12.48 -6.53 -10.41
N LYS A 224 11.39 -6.91 -9.74
CA LYS A 224 11.13 -8.25 -9.18
C LYS A 224 9.66 -8.67 -9.34
N PRO A 225 9.06 -8.60 -10.55
CA PRO A 225 7.67 -9.02 -10.75
C PRO A 225 7.48 -10.49 -10.34
N ASP A 226 6.37 -10.76 -9.66
CA ASP A 226 5.97 -12.10 -9.16
C ASP A 226 6.97 -12.77 -8.20
N LYS A 227 8.00 -12.04 -7.77
CA LYS A 227 9.08 -12.53 -6.90
C LYS A 227 9.11 -11.75 -5.59
N ARG A 228 9.71 -12.38 -4.57
CA ARG A 228 10.00 -11.72 -3.30
C ARG A 228 11.05 -10.64 -3.51
N CYS A 229 10.66 -9.39 -3.32
CA CYS A 229 11.52 -8.23 -3.38
C CYS A 229 12.07 -7.95 -1.98
N GLN A 230 13.32 -8.32 -1.72
CA GLN A 230 13.97 -8.07 -0.43
C GLN A 230 14.53 -6.65 -0.39
N CYS A 231 13.93 -5.80 0.43
CA CYS A 231 14.33 -4.42 0.64
C CYS A 231 15.04 -4.28 1.98
N SER A 232 16.10 -3.46 2.01
CA SER A 232 16.65 -2.94 3.26
C SER A 232 16.04 -1.57 3.52
N ILE A 233 15.31 -1.42 4.62
CA ILE A 233 14.54 -0.22 4.95
C ILE A 233 14.68 0.03 6.45
N GLY A 234 15.23 1.19 6.82
CA GLY A 234 15.34 1.57 8.24
C GLY A 234 16.16 0.59 9.07
N GLY A 235 17.16 -0.06 8.45
CA GLY A 235 17.96 -1.12 9.08
C GLY A 235 17.26 -2.48 9.19
N GLN A 236 16.06 -2.62 8.63
CA GLN A 236 15.31 -3.88 8.58
C GLN A 236 15.34 -4.50 7.19
N THR A 237 15.34 -5.84 7.13
CA THR A 237 14.99 -6.56 5.91
C THR A 237 13.48 -6.73 5.84
N ILE A 238 12.86 -6.10 4.83
CA ILE A 238 11.43 -6.15 4.56
C ILE A 238 11.23 -6.81 3.21
N ILE A 239 10.35 -7.81 3.16
CA ILE A 239 10.05 -8.50 1.90
C ILE A 239 8.75 -7.94 1.35
N ILE A 240 8.80 -7.38 0.15
CA ILE A 240 7.61 -6.97 -0.59
C ILE A 240 7.24 -8.08 -1.56
N GLN A 241 5.99 -8.53 -1.49
CA GLN A 241 5.42 -9.41 -2.51
C GLN A 241 4.67 -8.55 -3.51
N THR A 242 4.98 -8.74 -4.80
CA THR A 242 4.16 -8.20 -5.90
C THR A 242 3.65 -9.35 -6.77
N TYR A 243 2.48 -9.17 -7.39
CA TYR A 243 1.99 -10.06 -8.43
C TYR A 243 1.60 -9.23 -9.65
N ALA A 244 1.93 -9.72 -10.83
CA ALA A 244 1.63 -9.07 -12.10
C ALA A 244 0.35 -9.63 -12.73
N LEU A 245 -0.41 -8.74 -13.37
CA LEU A 245 -1.44 -9.10 -14.33
C LEU A 245 -1.06 -8.51 -15.68
N GLY A 246 -0.17 -9.18 -16.39
CA GLY A 246 0.47 -8.61 -17.58
C GLY A 246 1.28 -7.37 -17.22
N ASN A 247 0.92 -6.22 -17.78
CA ASN A 247 1.60 -4.93 -17.52
C ASN A 247 1.00 -4.15 -16.34
N TYR A 248 0.10 -4.76 -15.59
CA TYR A 248 -0.61 -4.14 -14.47
C TYR A 248 -0.15 -4.70 -13.14
N VAL A 249 -0.15 -3.86 -12.11
CA VAL A 249 0.02 -4.35 -10.74
C VAL A 249 -1.22 -5.13 -10.35
N GLY A 250 -1.07 -6.43 -10.11
CA GLY A 250 -2.11 -7.32 -9.63
C GLY A 250 -2.23 -7.33 -8.12
N THR A 251 -1.16 -7.21 -7.36
CA THR A 251 -1.21 -6.83 -5.93
C THR A 251 0.20 -6.50 -5.47
N ALA A 252 0.32 -5.78 -4.37
CA ALA A 252 1.57 -5.45 -3.73
C ALA A 252 1.33 -5.26 -2.23
N TYR A 253 2.17 -5.87 -1.39
CA TYR A 253 2.08 -5.75 0.07
C TYR A 253 3.36 -6.23 0.75
N PRO A 254 3.66 -5.74 1.97
CA PRO A 254 4.75 -6.29 2.78
C PRO A 254 4.39 -7.66 3.35
N LEU A 255 5.35 -8.58 3.35
CA LEU A 255 5.29 -9.80 4.14
C LEU A 255 5.81 -9.48 5.55
N VAL A 256 4.93 -9.68 6.53
CA VAL A 256 5.18 -9.45 7.95
C VAL A 256 5.12 -10.78 8.68
#